data_AF-A0A397CZJ1-F1
#
_entry.id   AF-A0A397CZJ1-F1
#
_cell.length_a   1.000
_cell.length_b   1.000
_cell.length_c   1.000
_cell.angle_alpha   90.00
_cell.angle_beta   90.00
_cell.angle_gamma   90.00
#
_symmetry.space_group_name_H-M   'P 1'
#
loop_
_entity.id
_entity.type
_entity.pdbx_description
1 polymer ?
#
loop_
_entity_poly.entity_id
_entity_poly.type
_entity_poly.pdbx_seq_one_letter_code
_entity_poly.pdbx_strand_id
1 'polypeptide(L)'
;MPPVNVLLECQAPYTSWILSGRKTIETRRYAFPTHLLHKPIWLLESPNGVVGSSALPSVVDLAATPHVRVVGHITVSTSFQYTSRAQWDADVDRHCVAPDSGYAWTQGGGDYFGWTVASTTEFSQAPRNLTHISRSYRSFFVPVIPVPTVDISDPLNPDVLAAIETQCASLGFLRVSWASFPKDVILNAHDAMRRFFDCDPTIKEAVTLPPSSSHADGAAPRPYKPTGYRGIPKMYNGEGRETWSCIRPDNKDLSDDPFYTDFGRHVFATPPMPQVLWPDEEDVPGFRAALTAYYAAMDALGKVLFRIFARILQLPDEEALLNLARRHASSMNASRLHPSEDTQGGGMVLMPHADITCFTILSHDAQGGVGTACLEVLHPLATLGTKEIEVEEQVVWVGIAPDSNEDGRSLLVNVGQILQRWSNDRLKATLHRVVKPVHASTLTTRRRQAIVFFQVTDYDAILKPMVDTCDASDRKWTPERMDAFTKARFGPVADTSMDTTEAYAIYNQDVMARADFVRLASE
;
A
#
# COMPACT_ATOMS: atom_id res chain seq x y z
N MET A 1 -3.88 -22.27 11.37
CA MET A 1 -3.66 -21.10 10.49
C MET A 1 -2.71 -20.17 11.22
N PRO A 2 -1.75 -19.54 10.52
CA PRO A 2 -0.92 -18.51 11.13
C PRO A 2 -1.80 -17.36 11.66
N PRO A 3 -1.38 -16.65 12.72
CA PRO A 3 -2.09 -15.47 13.22
C PRO A 3 -2.23 -14.42 12.13
N VAL A 4 -3.38 -13.76 12.07
CA VAL A 4 -3.55 -12.58 11.21
C VAL A 4 -3.00 -11.36 11.95
N ASN A 5 -2.38 -10.44 11.22
CA ASN A 5 -1.86 -9.17 11.75
C ASN A 5 -3.00 -8.18 12.09
N VAL A 6 -3.94 -8.60 12.93
CA VAL A 6 -5.05 -7.81 13.44
C VAL A 6 -5.10 -7.94 14.96
N LEU A 7 -5.20 -6.81 15.65
CA LEU A 7 -5.31 -6.75 17.10
C LEU A 7 -6.71 -6.29 17.51
N LEU A 8 -7.28 -6.94 18.52
CA LEU A 8 -8.52 -6.54 19.17
C LEU A 8 -8.20 -5.83 20.49
N GLU A 9 -8.56 -4.56 20.58
CA GLU A 9 -8.58 -3.81 21.82
C GLU A 9 -9.71 -4.30 22.74
N CYS A 10 -9.31 -4.63 23.97
CA CYS A 10 -10.18 -4.96 25.10
C CYS A 10 -9.62 -4.28 26.36
N GLN A 11 -10.50 -3.73 27.19
CA GLN A 11 -10.09 -3.10 28.44
C GLN A 11 -9.80 -4.14 29.54
N ALA A 12 -8.84 -3.86 30.41
CA ALA A 12 -8.68 -4.63 31.65
C ALA A 12 -9.92 -4.45 32.57
N PRO A 13 -10.41 -5.47 33.30
CA PRO A 13 -9.84 -6.81 33.44
C PRO A 13 -10.38 -7.83 32.43
N TYR A 14 -11.18 -7.42 31.43
CA TYR A 14 -11.84 -8.35 30.52
C TYR A 14 -10.86 -9.21 29.72
N THR A 15 -9.71 -8.66 29.35
CA THR A 15 -8.59 -9.40 28.75
C THR A 15 -8.18 -10.60 29.59
N SER A 16 -7.93 -10.40 30.88
CA SER A 16 -7.57 -11.48 31.81
C SER A 16 -8.65 -12.54 31.93
N TRP A 17 -9.93 -12.13 31.92
CA TRP A 17 -11.06 -13.06 32.03
C TRP A 17 -11.24 -13.88 30.74
N ILE A 18 -10.97 -13.27 29.58
CA ILE A 18 -10.97 -13.99 28.30
C ILE A 18 -9.84 -15.02 28.31
N LEU A 19 -8.61 -14.60 28.61
CA LEU A 19 -7.43 -15.48 28.60
C LEU A 19 -7.55 -16.64 29.58
N SER A 20 -8.12 -16.41 30.77
CA SER A 20 -8.33 -17.45 31.79
C SER A 20 -9.52 -18.38 31.49
N GLY A 21 -10.26 -18.15 30.41
CA GLY A 21 -11.49 -18.89 30.06
C GLY A 21 -12.70 -18.57 30.94
N ARG A 22 -12.61 -17.58 31.84
CA ARG A 22 -13.74 -17.13 32.67
C ARG A 22 -14.83 -16.50 31.80
N LYS A 23 -14.44 -15.67 30.83
CA LYS A 23 -15.32 -15.00 29.89
C LYS A 23 -15.20 -15.69 28.53
N THR A 24 -16.26 -16.41 28.16
CA THR A 24 -16.31 -17.20 26.91
C THR A 24 -17.10 -16.53 25.79
N ILE A 25 -17.82 -15.44 26.11
CA ILE A 25 -18.46 -14.57 25.11
C ILE A 25 -17.94 -13.14 25.30
N GLU A 26 -17.29 -12.60 24.27
CA GLU A 26 -17.00 -11.16 24.22
C GLU A 26 -18.20 -10.39 23.67
N THR A 27 -18.57 -9.27 24.30
CA THR A 27 -19.77 -8.51 23.94
C THR A 27 -19.40 -7.18 23.30
N ARG A 28 -20.05 -6.87 22.17
CA ARG A 28 -19.82 -5.64 21.40
C ARG A 28 -21.11 -5.07 20.85
N ARG A 29 -21.00 -3.86 20.31
CA ARG A 29 -22.09 -3.11 19.67
C ARG A 29 -22.11 -3.27 18.14
N TYR A 30 -21.35 -4.23 17.64
CA TYR A 30 -21.18 -4.55 16.23
C TYR A 30 -20.74 -6.00 16.09
N ALA A 31 -21.02 -6.61 14.93
CA ALA A 31 -20.62 -7.97 14.62
C ALA A 31 -19.10 -8.11 14.50
N PHE A 32 -18.57 -9.29 14.82
CA PHE A 32 -17.18 -9.62 14.54
C PHE A 32 -16.98 -9.72 13.02
N PRO A 33 -15.88 -9.21 12.45
CA PRO A 33 -15.62 -9.33 11.02
C PRO A 33 -15.56 -10.80 10.60
N THR A 34 -16.46 -11.22 9.71
CA THR A 34 -16.68 -12.63 9.34
C THR A 34 -15.42 -13.30 8.78
N HIS A 35 -14.63 -12.58 7.98
CA HIS A 35 -13.37 -13.07 7.43
C HIS A 35 -12.24 -13.30 8.46
N LEU A 36 -12.42 -12.88 9.71
CA LEU A 36 -11.51 -13.15 10.84
C LEU A 36 -11.97 -14.33 11.70
N LEU A 37 -13.19 -14.87 11.50
CA LEU A 37 -13.65 -16.04 12.26
C LEU A 37 -12.70 -17.21 12.05
N HIS A 38 -12.47 -17.97 13.13
CA HIS A 38 -11.57 -19.12 13.17
C HIS A 38 -10.09 -18.80 12.91
N LYS A 39 -9.71 -17.52 12.81
CA LYS A 39 -8.32 -17.08 12.69
C LYS A 39 -7.82 -16.56 14.04
N PRO A 40 -6.56 -16.86 14.42
CA PRO A 40 -5.97 -16.25 15.60
C PRO A 40 -5.76 -14.75 15.34
N ILE A 41 -6.25 -13.92 16.25
CA ILE A 41 -5.99 -12.48 16.28
C ILE A 41 -5.36 -12.10 17.62
N TRP A 42 -4.64 -10.99 17.64
CA TRP A 42 -3.96 -10.49 18.84
C TRP A 42 -4.95 -9.84 19.80
N LEU A 43 -4.74 -10.04 21.10
CA LEU A 43 -5.49 -9.38 22.16
C LEU A 43 -4.65 -8.23 22.71
N LEU A 44 -5.17 -7.01 22.52
CA LEU A 44 -4.56 -5.76 22.98
C LEU A 44 -5.30 -5.29 24.23
N GLU A 45 -4.62 -5.35 25.37
CA GLU A 45 -5.10 -4.76 26.61
C GLU A 45 -4.91 -3.25 26.61
N SER A 46 -5.98 -2.51 26.89
CA SER A 46 -5.95 -1.08 27.18
C SER A 46 -6.45 -0.77 28.59
N PRO A 47 -6.06 0.38 29.17
CA PRO A 47 -6.60 0.84 30.45
C PRO A 47 -8.12 1.04 30.40
N ASN A 48 -8.75 1.08 31.57
CA ASN A 48 -10.14 1.51 31.70
C ASN A 48 -10.32 2.89 31.08
N GLY A 49 -11.37 3.02 30.26
CA GLY A 49 -11.72 4.27 29.58
C GLY A 49 -13.19 4.65 29.79
N VAL A 50 -13.67 5.55 28.95
CA VAL A 50 -15.10 5.88 28.89
C VAL A 50 -15.84 4.73 28.23
N VAL A 51 -16.94 4.27 28.85
CA VAL A 51 -17.79 3.21 28.29
C VAL A 51 -18.19 3.54 26.85
N GLY A 52 -18.06 2.56 25.96
CA GLY A 52 -18.45 2.69 24.55
C GLY A 52 -17.47 3.49 23.69
N SER A 53 -16.41 4.05 24.27
CA SER A 53 -15.31 4.69 23.54
C SER A 53 -13.99 3.95 23.79
N SER A 54 -13.19 3.81 22.75
CA SER A 54 -11.78 3.50 22.97
C SER A 54 -11.09 4.71 23.61
N ALA A 55 -10.16 4.44 24.53
CA ALA A 55 -9.27 5.45 25.08
C ALA A 55 -8.01 5.68 24.22
N LEU A 56 -7.80 4.84 23.20
CA LEU A 56 -6.60 4.88 22.37
C LEU A 56 -6.75 5.84 21.19
N PRO A 57 -5.70 6.56 20.81
CA PRO A 57 -5.68 7.32 19.56
C PRO A 57 -5.77 6.41 18.32
N SER A 58 -5.90 7.02 17.14
CA SER A 58 -5.95 6.28 15.87
C SER A 58 -4.62 5.62 15.51
N VAL A 59 -3.50 6.15 15.99
CA VAL A 59 -2.17 5.54 15.86
C VAL A 59 -1.55 5.53 17.25
N VAL A 60 -1.04 4.39 17.68
CA VAL A 60 -0.45 4.19 19.00
C VAL A 60 1.00 3.81 18.84
N ASP A 61 1.89 4.58 19.46
CA ASP A 61 3.26 4.18 19.76
C ASP A 61 3.21 3.35 21.06
N LEU A 62 3.50 2.06 20.95
CA LEU A 62 3.46 1.12 22.07
C LEU A 62 4.58 1.35 23.07
N ALA A 63 5.74 1.87 22.63
CA ALA A 63 6.84 2.22 23.52
C ALA A 63 6.49 3.46 24.36
N ALA A 64 5.80 4.43 23.77
CA ALA A 64 5.32 5.61 24.48
C ALA A 64 4.05 5.38 25.32
N THR A 65 3.39 4.22 25.17
CA THR A 65 2.12 3.90 25.84
C THR A 65 2.23 2.62 26.70
N PRO A 66 2.99 2.63 27.81
CA PRO A 66 3.37 1.41 28.54
C PRO A 66 2.20 0.64 29.17
N HIS A 67 1.04 1.29 29.32
CA HIS A 67 -0.18 0.66 29.83
C HIS A 67 -1.02 -0.05 28.76
N VAL A 68 -0.59 0.02 27.49
CA VAL A 68 -1.19 -0.71 26.38
C VAL A 68 -0.28 -1.89 26.05
N ARG A 69 -0.83 -3.10 26.15
CA ARG A 69 -0.02 -4.32 26.05
C ARG A 69 -0.69 -5.36 25.18
N VAL A 70 0.10 -6.00 24.34
CA VAL A 70 -0.33 -7.21 23.66
C VAL A 70 -0.17 -8.38 24.62
N VAL A 71 -1.29 -9.02 24.99
CA VAL A 71 -1.35 -9.98 26.11
C VAL A 71 -1.59 -11.42 25.67
N GLY A 72 -1.89 -11.65 24.39
CA GLY A 72 -2.13 -13.00 23.88
C GLY A 72 -2.76 -13.04 22.51
N HIS A 73 -3.17 -14.25 22.10
CA HIS A 73 -4.06 -14.49 20.98
C HIS A 73 -5.43 -14.98 21.44
N ILE A 74 -6.45 -14.67 20.64
CA ILE A 74 -7.77 -15.28 20.74
C ILE A 74 -8.23 -15.75 19.36
N THR A 75 -9.05 -16.79 19.33
CA THR A 75 -9.83 -17.16 18.15
C THR A 75 -11.31 -17.04 18.46
N VAL A 76 -12.09 -16.39 17.58
CA VAL A 76 -13.54 -16.30 17.70
C VAL A 76 -14.18 -17.30 16.72
N SER A 77 -15.06 -18.18 17.20
CA SER A 77 -15.74 -19.17 16.35
C SER A 77 -17.05 -18.66 15.77
N THR A 78 -17.80 -17.85 16.52
CA THR A 78 -19.11 -17.35 16.08
C THR A 78 -19.33 -15.91 16.52
N SER A 79 -20.08 -15.16 15.72
CA SER A 79 -20.62 -13.85 16.06
C SER A 79 -22.12 -13.86 15.81
N PHE A 80 -22.90 -13.52 16.83
CA PHE A 80 -24.36 -13.53 16.79
C PHE A 80 -24.92 -12.25 17.43
N GLN A 81 -26.12 -11.85 16.99
CA GLN A 81 -26.83 -10.72 17.55
C GLN A 81 -27.77 -11.21 18.66
N TYR A 82 -27.73 -10.55 19.81
CA TYR A 82 -28.75 -10.71 20.85
C TYR A 82 -30.02 -9.99 20.41
N THR A 83 -31.14 -10.72 20.34
CA THR A 83 -32.43 -10.17 19.92
C THR A 83 -33.34 -9.83 21.08
N SER A 84 -32.98 -10.22 22.32
CA SER A 84 -33.76 -9.93 23.51
C SER A 84 -32.92 -9.90 24.78
N ARG A 85 -33.44 -9.20 25.81
CA ARG A 85 -32.88 -9.20 27.17
C ARG A 85 -32.76 -10.61 27.75
N ALA A 86 -33.73 -11.49 27.47
CA ALA A 86 -33.73 -12.86 27.97
C ALA A 86 -32.54 -13.68 27.43
N GLN A 87 -32.17 -13.50 26.15
CA GLN A 87 -30.97 -14.14 25.59
C GLN A 87 -29.69 -13.58 26.21
N TRP A 88 -29.63 -12.26 26.42
CA TRP A 88 -28.50 -11.61 27.08
C TRP A 88 -28.31 -12.16 28.51
N ASP A 89 -29.36 -12.15 29.32
CA ASP A 89 -29.31 -12.64 30.70
C ASP A 89 -28.97 -14.14 30.80
N ALA A 90 -29.38 -14.94 29.81
CA ALA A 90 -29.03 -16.36 29.75
C ALA A 90 -27.51 -16.60 29.57
N ASP A 91 -26.78 -15.64 28.98
CA ASP A 91 -25.34 -15.69 28.78
C ASP A 91 -24.56 -14.90 29.86
N VAL A 92 -25.19 -14.43 30.94
CA VAL A 92 -24.56 -13.55 31.95
C VAL A 92 -23.27 -14.11 32.53
N ASP A 93 -23.23 -15.41 32.82
CA ASP A 93 -22.06 -16.09 33.35
C ASP A 93 -20.95 -16.24 32.30
N ARG A 94 -21.31 -16.24 31.02
CA ARG A 94 -20.39 -16.40 29.88
C ARG A 94 -19.81 -15.08 29.42
N HIS A 95 -20.60 -14.01 29.41
CA HIS A 95 -20.15 -12.68 29.03
C HIS A 95 -19.65 -11.85 30.21
N CYS A 96 -19.97 -12.21 31.45
CA CYS A 96 -19.49 -11.57 32.68
C CYS A 96 -19.68 -10.03 32.70
N VAL A 97 -20.76 -9.51 32.10
CA VAL A 97 -21.04 -8.07 32.07
C VAL A 97 -21.90 -7.75 33.27
N ALA A 98 -21.42 -6.88 34.16
CA ALA A 98 -22.15 -6.51 35.36
C ALA A 98 -23.42 -5.71 35.00
N PRO A 99 -24.57 -5.96 35.67
CA PRO A 99 -25.84 -5.29 35.36
C PRO A 99 -25.81 -3.76 35.49
N ASP A 100 -24.94 -3.24 36.35
CA ASP A 100 -24.71 -1.82 36.62
C ASP A 100 -23.59 -1.21 35.76
N SER A 101 -22.91 -2.02 34.93
CA SER A 101 -21.90 -1.51 34.01
C SER A 101 -22.53 -0.79 32.83
N GLY A 102 -21.82 0.19 32.27
CA GLY A 102 -22.27 0.86 31.05
C GLY A 102 -22.28 -0.04 29.80
N TYR A 103 -21.82 -1.29 29.90
CA TYR A 103 -21.91 -2.30 28.85
C TYR A 103 -23.16 -3.17 28.94
N ALA A 104 -23.96 -3.02 30.00
CA ALA A 104 -25.16 -3.80 30.23
C ALA A 104 -26.22 -3.60 29.15
N TRP A 105 -27.13 -4.56 29.04
CA TRP A 105 -28.28 -4.46 28.17
C TRP A 105 -29.19 -3.30 28.59
N THR A 106 -29.50 -2.43 27.65
CA THR A 106 -30.46 -1.32 27.81
C THR A 106 -31.58 -1.47 26.77
N GLN A 107 -32.82 -1.24 27.21
CA GLN A 107 -33.97 -1.29 26.30
C GLN A 107 -33.91 -0.12 25.33
N GLY A 108 -34.05 -0.40 24.03
CA GLY A 108 -33.84 0.61 22.98
C GLY A 108 -32.37 1.00 22.78
N GLY A 109 -31.44 0.30 23.43
CA GLY A 109 -30.02 0.61 23.39
C GLY A 109 -29.36 0.42 22.03
N GLY A 110 -30.02 -0.21 21.05
CA GLY A 110 -29.49 -0.61 19.74
C GLY A 110 -28.90 -2.02 19.74
N ASP A 111 -28.05 -2.36 18.77
CA ASP A 111 -27.58 -3.72 18.56
C ASP A 111 -26.53 -4.21 19.57
N TYR A 112 -26.75 -5.39 20.12
CA TYR A 112 -25.80 -6.11 20.97
C TYR A 112 -25.38 -7.41 20.28
N PHE A 113 -24.07 -7.67 20.27
CA PHE A 113 -23.48 -8.86 19.67
C PHE A 113 -22.67 -9.64 20.70
N GLY A 114 -22.77 -10.97 20.63
CA GLY A 114 -21.93 -11.92 21.35
C GLY A 114 -20.95 -12.58 20.39
N TRP A 115 -19.67 -12.62 20.79
CA TRP A 115 -18.58 -13.25 20.06
C TRP A 115 -18.06 -14.43 20.88
N THR A 116 -18.28 -15.66 20.41
CA THR A 116 -17.86 -16.86 21.13
C THR A 116 -16.35 -17.05 20.98
N VAL A 117 -15.63 -16.96 22.10
CA VAL A 117 -14.19 -17.23 22.15
C VAL A 117 -13.97 -18.73 22.13
N ALA A 118 -13.24 -19.21 21.12
CA ALA A 118 -13.00 -20.63 20.86
C ALA A 118 -11.68 -21.13 21.45
N SER A 119 -10.64 -20.30 21.41
CA SER A 119 -9.34 -20.61 21.99
C SER A 119 -8.62 -19.33 22.41
N THR A 120 -7.72 -19.46 23.37
CA THR A 120 -6.86 -18.40 23.87
C THR A 120 -5.43 -18.88 23.98
N THR A 121 -4.48 -17.95 23.89
CA THR A 121 -3.07 -18.20 24.17
C THR A 121 -2.53 -16.96 24.86
N GLU A 122 -2.21 -17.06 26.14
CA GLU A 122 -1.62 -15.95 26.88
C GLU A 122 -0.14 -15.80 26.54
N PHE A 123 0.34 -14.56 26.52
CA PHE A 123 1.74 -14.24 26.35
C PHE A 123 2.37 -13.83 27.67
N SER A 124 3.50 -14.46 27.99
CA SER A 124 4.36 -14.04 29.09
C SER A 124 5.00 -12.66 28.86
N GLN A 125 5.19 -12.25 27.60
CA GLN A 125 5.84 -10.99 27.21
C GLN A 125 5.23 -10.40 25.94
N ALA A 126 5.28 -9.07 25.82
CA ALA A 126 4.87 -8.38 24.60
C ALA A 126 5.80 -8.71 23.42
N PRO A 127 5.30 -8.65 22.17
CA PRO A 127 6.13 -8.80 20.97
C PRO A 127 7.24 -7.75 20.92
N ARG A 128 8.48 -8.17 20.66
CA ARG A 128 9.66 -7.30 20.78
C ARG A 128 9.75 -6.19 19.73
N ASN A 129 9.20 -6.42 18.54
CA ASN A 129 9.39 -5.53 17.38
C ASN A 129 8.11 -4.85 16.90
N LEU A 130 6.99 -5.07 17.58
CA LEU A 130 5.77 -4.31 17.32
C LEU A 130 5.89 -2.97 18.03
N THR A 131 6.22 -1.92 17.28
CA THR A 131 6.38 -0.57 17.85
C THR A 131 5.13 0.27 17.70
N HIS A 132 4.41 0.14 16.58
CA HIS A 132 3.23 0.95 16.29
C HIS A 132 2.05 0.11 15.81
N ILE A 133 0.86 0.57 16.15
CA ILE A 133 -0.41 0.03 15.66
C ILE A 133 -1.32 1.16 15.20
N SER A 134 -2.14 0.90 14.19
CA SER A 134 -3.12 1.85 13.65
C SER A 134 -4.52 1.27 13.71
N ARG A 135 -5.48 2.08 14.14
CA ARG A 135 -6.89 1.71 14.23
C ARG A 135 -7.44 1.50 12.82
N SER A 136 -7.88 0.28 12.54
CA SER A 136 -8.45 -0.09 11.25
C SER A 136 -9.98 -0.06 11.28
N TYR A 137 -10.60 -0.64 12.31
CA TYR A 137 -12.06 -0.71 12.42
C TYR A 137 -12.52 -0.78 13.88
N ARG A 138 -13.20 0.25 14.39
CA ARG A 138 -13.69 0.27 15.79
C ARG A 138 -12.57 -0.10 16.78
N SER A 139 -12.70 -1.19 17.55
CA SER A 139 -11.67 -1.67 18.48
C SER A 139 -10.60 -2.55 17.81
N PHE A 140 -10.58 -2.66 16.48
CA PHE A 140 -9.56 -3.40 15.74
C PHE A 140 -8.43 -2.48 15.27
N PHE A 141 -7.21 -2.96 15.47
CA PHE A 141 -5.96 -2.35 15.03
C PHE A 141 -5.20 -3.29 14.11
N VAL A 142 -4.25 -2.73 13.37
CA VAL A 142 -3.26 -3.47 12.58
C VAL A 142 -1.86 -2.99 12.95
N PRO A 143 -0.83 -3.86 12.92
CA PRO A 143 0.56 -3.45 12.97
C PRO A 143 0.86 -2.44 11.86
N VAL A 144 1.56 -1.37 12.22
CA VAL A 144 2.07 -0.42 11.24
C VAL A 144 3.52 -0.07 11.53
N ILE A 145 4.25 0.37 10.50
CA ILE A 145 5.56 1.01 10.66
C ILE A 145 5.44 2.51 10.37
N PRO A 146 6.02 3.38 11.22
CA PRO A 146 6.16 4.78 10.89
C PRO A 146 7.16 4.94 9.73
N VAL A 147 6.86 5.85 8.81
CA VAL A 147 7.81 6.29 7.78
C VAL A 147 8.04 7.78 8.01
N PRO A 148 9.22 8.16 8.56
CA PRO A 148 9.54 9.55 8.87
C PRO A 148 9.49 10.46 7.64
N THR A 149 9.03 11.69 7.85
CA THR A 149 9.04 12.73 6.83
C THR A 149 10.37 13.48 6.85
N VAL A 150 11.03 13.54 5.70
CA VAL A 150 12.24 14.33 5.48
C VAL A 150 11.86 15.62 4.75
N ASP A 151 12.21 16.76 5.33
CA ASP A 151 12.09 18.06 4.66
C ASP A 151 13.25 18.23 3.67
N ILE A 152 12.92 18.25 2.38
CA ILE A 152 13.87 18.39 1.26
C ILE A 152 13.93 19.82 0.73
N SER A 153 13.58 20.83 1.53
CA SER A 153 13.72 22.25 1.16
C SER A 153 15.16 22.66 0.84
N ASP A 154 16.14 22.01 1.50
CA ASP A 154 17.56 22.06 1.17
C ASP A 154 18.02 20.65 0.75
N PRO A 155 17.74 20.22 -0.49
CA PRO A 155 17.80 18.81 -0.89
C PRO A 155 19.21 18.23 -0.88
N LEU A 156 20.25 19.08 -0.95
CA LEU A 156 21.65 18.64 -0.98
C LEU A 156 22.34 18.75 0.39
N ASN A 157 21.60 19.12 1.43
CA ASN A 157 22.09 19.15 2.79
C ASN A 157 22.56 17.76 3.24
N PRO A 158 23.76 17.60 3.82
CA PRO A 158 24.28 16.30 4.26
C PRO A 158 23.33 15.53 5.19
N ASP A 159 22.63 16.22 6.09
CA ASP A 159 21.69 15.58 7.03
C ASP A 159 20.44 15.06 6.31
N VAL A 160 19.96 15.80 5.29
CA VAL A 160 18.85 15.36 4.43
C VAL A 160 19.27 14.14 3.61
N LEU A 161 20.45 14.17 2.99
CA LEU A 161 20.97 13.03 2.22
C LEU A 161 21.12 11.78 3.10
N ALA A 162 21.67 11.92 4.31
CA ALA A 162 21.85 10.82 5.26
C ALA A 162 20.50 10.24 5.74
N ALA A 163 19.51 11.10 6.01
CA ALA A 163 18.17 10.66 6.41
C ALA A 163 17.46 9.88 5.30
N ILE A 164 17.58 10.33 4.04
CA ILE A 164 17.03 9.63 2.87
C ILE A 164 17.76 8.30 2.65
N GLU A 165 19.09 8.30 2.64
CA GLU A 165 19.88 7.08 2.47
C GLU A 165 19.52 6.03 3.53
N THR A 166 19.44 6.42 4.80
CA THR A 166 19.09 5.52 5.90
C THR A 166 17.74 4.85 5.67
N GLN A 167 16.69 5.62 5.35
CA GLN A 167 15.35 5.08 5.13
C GLN A 167 15.27 4.21 3.87
N CYS A 168 15.92 4.63 2.78
CA CYS A 168 15.97 3.87 1.54
C CYS A 168 16.78 2.56 1.67
N ALA A 169 17.83 2.55 2.49
CA ALA A 169 18.65 1.37 2.75
C ALA A 169 17.96 0.36 3.68
N SER A 170 17.15 0.85 4.64
CA SER A 170 16.46 -0.01 5.60
C SER A 170 15.11 -0.51 5.08
N LEU A 171 14.22 0.42 4.72
CA LEU A 171 12.83 0.13 4.39
C LEU A 171 12.54 0.25 2.89
N GLY A 172 13.32 1.05 2.16
CA GLY A 172 13.02 1.36 0.76
C GLY A 172 11.85 2.33 0.58
N PHE A 173 11.28 2.85 1.67
CA PHE A 173 10.23 3.86 1.68
C PHE A 173 10.65 5.06 2.53
N LEU A 174 10.26 6.26 2.11
CA LEU A 174 10.40 7.50 2.86
C LEU A 174 9.20 8.41 2.63
N ARG A 175 9.03 9.44 3.47
CA ARG A 175 8.15 10.57 3.17
C ARG A 175 8.99 11.81 2.91
N VAL A 176 8.55 12.64 1.96
CA VAL A 176 9.20 13.93 1.65
C VAL A 176 8.22 15.08 1.75
N SER A 177 8.69 16.21 2.30
CA SER A 177 8.01 17.50 2.35
C SER A 177 8.97 18.62 1.92
N TRP A 178 8.48 19.80 1.57
CA TRP A 178 9.33 20.96 1.28
C TRP A 178 8.57 22.29 1.39
N ALA A 179 9.28 23.40 1.42
CA ALA A 179 8.72 24.73 1.67
C ALA A 179 7.65 25.15 0.65
N SER A 180 7.90 24.90 -0.64
CA SER A 180 7.00 25.21 -1.76
C SER A 180 6.12 24.02 -2.18
N PHE A 181 5.70 23.18 -1.21
CA PHE A 181 4.86 22.01 -1.47
C PHE A 181 3.56 22.39 -2.20
N PRO A 182 3.25 21.80 -3.37
CA PRO A 182 2.14 22.20 -4.23
C PRO A 182 0.82 21.58 -3.75
N LYS A 183 0.40 21.95 -2.54
CA LYS A 183 -0.77 21.38 -1.86
C LYS A 183 -2.03 21.48 -2.72
N ASP A 184 -2.28 22.64 -3.32
CA ASP A 184 -3.48 22.87 -4.16
C ASP A 184 -3.48 21.99 -5.42
N VAL A 185 -2.31 21.75 -6.03
CA VAL A 185 -2.20 20.85 -7.20
C VAL A 185 -2.59 19.43 -6.82
N ILE A 186 -2.13 18.95 -5.67
CA ILE A 186 -2.44 17.61 -5.15
C ILE A 186 -3.94 17.50 -4.82
N LEU A 187 -4.49 18.48 -4.11
CA LEU A 187 -5.92 18.52 -3.76
C LEU A 187 -6.81 18.55 -5.00
N ASN A 188 -6.50 19.43 -5.97
CA ASN A 188 -7.26 19.55 -7.21
C ASN A 188 -7.27 18.23 -8.01
N ALA A 189 -6.15 17.51 -8.04
CA ALA A 189 -6.04 16.21 -8.70
C ALA A 189 -6.88 15.13 -8.01
N HIS A 190 -6.86 15.06 -6.67
CA HIS A 190 -7.71 14.13 -5.92
C HIS A 190 -9.20 14.47 -6.07
N ASP A 191 -9.57 15.74 -6.06
CA ASP A 191 -10.95 16.17 -6.25
C ASP A 191 -11.46 15.88 -7.67
N ALA A 192 -10.63 16.12 -8.70
CA ALA A 192 -10.95 15.73 -10.08
C ALA A 192 -11.11 14.22 -10.22
N MET A 193 -10.20 13.45 -9.62
CA MET A 193 -10.26 11.99 -9.57
C MET A 193 -11.53 11.51 -8.85
N ARG A 194 -11.95 12.19 -7.78
CA ARG A 194 -13.18 11.88 -7.05
C ARG A 194 -14.41 12.06 -7.95
N ARG A 195 -14.51 13.19 -8.64
CA ARG A 195 -15.59 13.44 -9.61
C ARG A 195 -15.62 12.36 -10.70
N PHE A 196 -14.48 12.07 -11.33
CA PHE A 196 -14.39 11.05 -12.38
C PHE A 196 -14.89 9.68 -11.91
N PHE A 197 -14.41 9.21 -10.75
CA PHE A 197 -14.79 7.87 -10.26
C PHE A 197 -16.23 7.78 -9.74
N ASP A 198 -16.87 8.92 -9.46
CA ASP A 198 -18.27 9.03 -9.07
C ASP A 198 -19.23 9.14 -10.27
N CYS A 199 -18.70 9.36 -11.49
CA CYS A 199 -19.50 9.35 -12.71
C CYS A 199 -20.12 7.98 -13.00
N ASP A 200 -21.17 8.01 -13.82
CA ASP A 200 -21.79 6.81 -14.38
C ASP A 200 -20.75 5.92 -15.07
N PRO A 201 -20.90 4.58 -15.00
CA PRO A 201 -19.97 3.65 -15.64
C PRO A 201 -19.73 3.94 -17.12
N THR A 202 -20.73 4.42 -17.86
CA THR A 202 -20.62 4.75 -19.29
C THR A 202 -19.59 5.84 -19.58
N ILE A 203 -19.54 6.90 -18.76
CA ILE A 203 -18.56 8.00 -18.87
C ILE A 203 -17.14 7.45 -18.64
N LYS A 204 -16.98 6.61 -17.61
CA LYS A 204 -15.68 5.99 -17.30
C LYS A 204 -15.26 5.01 -18.39
N GLU A 205 -16.18 4.21 -18.90
CA GLU A 205 -15.92 3.21 -19.93
C GLU A 205 -15.57 3.80 -21.29
N ALA A 206 -16.14 4.96 -21.65
CA ALA A 206 -15.82 5.71 -22.87
C ALA A 206 -14.32 6.01 -23.03
N VAL A 207 -13.58 6.10 -21.92
CA VAL A 207 -12.13 6.36 -21.93
C VAL A 207 -11.29 5.10 -21.67
N THR A 208 -11.84 3.91 -21.94
CA THR A 208 -11.11 2.64 -21.95
C THR A 208 -10.37 2.45 -23.27
N LEU A 209 -9.12 1.99 -23.22
CA LEU A 209 -8.38 1.58 -24.42
C LEU A 209 -9.05 0.36 -25.12
N PRO A 210 -9.37 0.41 -26.43
CA PRO A 210 -10.06 -0.68 -27.13
C PRO A 210 -9.23 -1.97 -27.28
N PRO A 211 -9.84 -3.18 -27.23
CA PRO A 211 -9.13 -4.47 -27.31
C PRO A 211 -8.29 -4.69 -28.58
N SER A 212 -8.72 -4.20 -29.74
CA SER A 212 -7.98 -4.32 -31.02
C SER A 212 -6.67 -3.53 -31.04
N SER A 213 -6.52 -2.56 -30.14
CA SER A 213 -5.27 -1.84 -29.93
C SER A 213 -4.27 -2.58 -29.03
N SER A 214 -4.58 -3.81 -28.61
CA SER A 214 -3.72 -4.68 -27.77
C SER A 214 -3.13 -5.87 -28.55
N HIS A 215 -3.78 -6.32 -29.63
CA HIS A 215 -3.33 -7.45 -30.46
C HIS A 215 -3.42 -7.05 -31.95
N ALA A 216 -2.32 -6.57 -32.52
CA ALA A 216 -2.23 -6.46 -33.98
C ALA A 216 -1.62 -7.78 -34.46
N ASP A 217 -2.23 -8.36 -35.49
CA ASP A 217 -2.02 -9.72 -36.01
C ASP A 217 -0.55 -10.19 -35.99
N GLY A 218 -0.30 -11.31 -35.29
CA GLY A 218 0.97 -12.06 -35.36
C GLY A 218 2.17 -11.47 -34.61
N ALA A 219 2.05 -10.30 -33.96
CA ALA A 219 3.12 -9.71 -33.17
C ALA A 219 3.14 -10.26 -31.72
N ALA A 220 4.33 -10.37 -31.13
CA ALA A 220 4.54 -10.74 -29.73
C ALA A 220 3.68 -9.89 -28.76
N PRO A 221 3.35 -10.37 -27.55
CA PRO A 221 2.54 -9.63 -26.58
C PRO A 221 3.09 -8.21 -26.39
N ARG A 222 2.22 -7.20 -26.57
CA ARG A 222 2.63 -5.79 -26.48
C ARG A 222 3.08 -5.49 -25.05
N PRO A 223 4.22 -4.78 -24.85
CA PRO A 223 4.55 -4.28 -23.52
C PRO A 223 3.44 -3.35 -23.02
N TYR A 224 3.15 -3.44 -21.72
CA TYR A 224 2.10 -2.74 -20.97
C TYR A 224 1.88 -1.28 -21.41
N LYS A 225 0.64 -0.93 -21.82
CA LYS A 225 0.20 0.45 -22.11
C LYS A 225 -0.93 0.87 -21.16
N PRO A 226 -0.62 1.44 -19.99
CA PRO A 226 -1.63 1.91 -19.05
C PRO A 226 -2.15 3.26 -19.49
N THR A 227 -3.02 3.27 -20.50
CA THR A 227 -3.73 4.49 -20.91
C THR A 227 -5.22 4.30 -20.70
N GLY A 228 -5.85 5.31 -20.08
CA GLY A 228 -7.28 5.38 -19.89
C GLY A 228 -7.78 4.55 -18.71
N TYR A 229 -9.09 4.34 -18.69
CA TYR A 229 -9.81 3.68 -17.62
C TYR A 229 -9.74 2.15 -17.70
N ARG A 230 -9.62 1.53 -16.53
CA ARG A 230 -9.79 0.11 -16.29
C ARG A 230 -10.75 -0.05 -15.11
N GLY A 231 -11.87 -0.74 -15.34
CA GLY A 231 -12.85 -1.09 -14.31
C GLY A 231 -12.44 -2.30 -13.47
N ILE A 232 -13.32 -2.72 -12.55
CA ILE A 232 -13.10 -3.78 -11.55
C ILE A 232 -12.85 -5.17 -12.15
N PRO A 233 -13.64 -5.69 -13.12
CA PRO A 233 -13.43 -7.05 -13.63
C PRO A 233 -12.24 -7.16 -14.61
N LYS A 234 -11.43 -6.10 -14.78
CA LYS A 234 -10.29 -6.08 -15.71
C LYS A 234 -8.99 -6.43 -14.99
N MET A 235 -8.00 -6.90 -15.76
CA MET A 235 -6.66 -7.27 -15.29
C MET A 235 -6.08 -6.21 -14.33
N TYR A 236 -5.55 -6.63 -13.18
CA TYR A 236 -4.98 -5.81 -12.08
C TYR A 236 -5.96 -5.03 -11.19
N ASN A 237 -7.28 -5.19 -11.38
CA ASN A 237 -8.30 -4.41 -10.68
C ASN A 237 -9.28 -5.25 -9.85
N GLY A 238 -8.80 -6.38 -9.32
CA GLY A 238 -9.58 -7.21 -8.40
C GLY A 238 -10.05 -6.46 -7.17
N GLU A 239 -11.03 -7.04 -6.49
CA GLU A 239 -11.42 -6.64 -5.14
C GLU A 239 -11.93 -5.19 -4.99
N GLY A 240 -12.66 -4.72 -6.01
CA GLY A 240 -13.31 -3.40 -5.99
C GLY A 240 -12.40 -2.25 -6.41
N ARG A 241 -11.24 -2.51 -6.99
CA ARG A 241 -10.34 -1.47 -7.49
C ARG A 241 -10.75 -1.00 -8.88
N GLU A 242 -10.78 0.30 -9.10
CA GLU A 242 -10.82 0.89 -10.44
C GLU A 242 -9.65 1.86 -10.62
N THR A 243 -9.20 2.03 -11.85
CA THR A 243 -7.99 2.82 -12.17
C THR A 243 -8.17 3.60 -13.46
N TRP A 244 -7.64 4.82 -13.51
CA TRP A 244 -7.36 5.57 -14.73
C TRP A 244 -5.86 5.84 -14.80
N SER A 245 -5.27 5.73 -15.99
CA SER A 245 -3.82 5.86 -16.16
C SER A 245 -3.44 6.71 -17.36
N CYS A 246 -2.26 7.31 -17.29
CA CYS A 246 -1.64 7.96 -18.45
C CYS A 246 -0.12 7.86 -18.42
N ILE A 247 0.50 8.09 -19.57
CA ILE A 247 1.92 8.36 -19.74
C ILE A 247 2.02 9.73 -20.38
N ARG A 248 2.86 10.62 -19.84
CA ARG A 248 3.18 11.93 -20.42
C ARG A 248 1.94 12.72 -20.90
N PRO A 249 1.05 13.16 -19.99
CA PRO A 249 -0.15 13.93 -20.34
C PRO A 249 0.14 15.34 -20.89
N ASP A 250 1.41 15.72 -21.04
CA ASP A 250 1.88 17.00 -21.58
C ASP A 250 1.71 17.12 -23.10
N ASN A 251 1.22 16.08 -23.80
CA ASN A 251 0.85 16.10 -25.23
C ASN A 251 1.97 16.62 -26.16
N LYS A 252 3.24 16.42 -25.81
CA LYS A 252 4.34 16.77 -26.69
C LYS A 252 4.30 15.84 -27.92
N ASP A 253 4.28 16.42 -29.11
CA ASP A 253 4.43 15.63 -30.33
C ASP A 253 5.88 15.12 -30.41
N LEU A 254 6.02 13.80 -30.40
CA LEU A 254 7.30 13.09 -30.41
C LEU A 254 7.45 12.24 -31.68
N SER A 255 6.52 12.36 -32.64
CA SER A 255 6.43 11.49 -33.81
C SER A 255 7.64 11.59 -34.74
N ASP A 256 8.22 12.78 -34.86
CA ASP A 256 9.40 13.06 -35.69
C ASP A 256 10.75 12.91 -34.96
N ASP A 257 10.74 12.60 -33.66
CA ASP A 257 11.98 12.48 -32.89
C ASP A 257 12.63 11.10 -33.14
N PRO A 258 13.85 11.06 -33.75
CA PRO A 258 14.51 9.83 -34.15
C PRO A 258 14.95 8.98 -32.97
N PHE A 259 14.95 9.54 -31.76
CA PHE A 259 15.15 8.76 -30.54
C PHE A 259 14.11 7.66 -30.48
N TYR A 260 12.82 8.01 -30.56
CA TYR A 260 11.70 7.08 -30.38
C TYR A 260 11.61 6.10 -31.55
N THR A 261 12.27 4.95 -31.42
CA THR A 261 12.20 3.80 -32.34
C THR A 261 10.85 3.08 -32.21
N ASP A 262 10.63 1.94 -32.85
CA ASP A 262 9.35 1.21 -32.73
C ASP A 262 8.96 0.87 -31.29
N PHE A 263 9.94 0.55 -30.42
CA PHE A 263 9.70 0.35 -28.99
C PHE A 263 9.39 1.67 -28.28
N GLY A 264 10.19 2.72 -28.53
CA GLY A 264 9.94 4.06 -28.00
C GLY A 264 8.56 4.58 -28.40
N ARG A 265 8.19 4.50 -29.69
CA ARG A 265 6.84 4.80 -30.20
C ARG A 265 5.75 3.96 -29.56
N HIS A 266 6.06 2.71 -29.19
CA HIS A 266 5.12 1.87 -28.45
C HIS A 266 4.82 2.44 -27.06
N VAL A 267 5.84 2.91 -26.37
CA VAL A 267 5.77 3.43 -25.01
C VAL A 267 5.27 4.88 -24.96
N PHE A 268 5.63 5.70 -25.95
CA PHE A 268 5.36 7.15 -25.99
C PHE A 268 4.14 7.57 -26.81
N ALA A 269 3.42 6.63 -27.42
CA ALA A 269 2.30 6.85 -28.34
C ALA A 269 2.69 7.64 -29.60
N THR A 270 2.04 7.29 -30.72
CA THR A 270 2.14 8.01 -31.99
C THR A 270 0.74 8.22 -32.56
N PRO A 271 0.46 9.38 -33.20
CA PRO A 271 -0.77 9.58 -33.94
C PRO A 271 -1.08 8.43 -34.91
N PRO A 272 -2.36 8.09 -35.16
CA PRO A 272 -3.56 8.80 -34.74
C PRO A 272 -4.16 8.34 -33.39
N MET A 273 -3.49 7.47 -32.64
CA MET A 273 -3.99 7.00 -31.34
C MET A 273 -3.65 8.04 -30.26
N PRO A 274 -4.62 8.75 -29.64
CA PRO A 274 -4.32 9.71 -28.59
C PRO A 274 -3.65 9.01 -27.40
N GLN A 275 -2.54 9.60 -26.93
CA GLN A 275 -1.69 9.11 -25.84
C GLN A 275 -2.43 8.94 -24.51
N VAL A 276 -3.44 9.79 -24.29
CA VAL A 276 -4.23 9.83 -23.07
C VAL A 276 -5.70 9.95 -23.43
N LEU A 277 -6.50 8.99 -22.97
CA LEU A 277 -7.95 9.01 -23.10
C LEU A 277 -8.53 9.83 -21.94
N TRP A 278 -8.98 11.04 -22.26
CA TRP A 278 -9.57 11.98 -21.32
C TRP A 278 -11.09 11.88 -21.34
N PRO A 279 -11.77 11.97 -20.19
CA PRO A 279 -13.22 12.16 -20.18
C PRO A 279 -13.56 13.51 -20.81
N ASP A 280 -14.78 13.64 -21.33
CA ASP A 280 -15.24 14.91 -21.86
C ASP A 280 -15.27 15.97 -20.75
N GLU A 281 -14.89 17.20 -21.11
CA GLU A 281 -14.77 18.31 -20.16
C GLU A 281 -16.14 18.67 -19.53
N GLU A 282 -17.23 18.39 -20.24
CA GLU A 282 -18.60 18.59 -19.74
C GLU A 282 -18.99 17.56 -18.67
N ASP A 283 -18.54 16.31 -18.82
CA ASP A 283 -18.82 15.23 -17.88
C ASP A 283 -17.96 15.33 -16.61
N VAL A 284 -16.67 15.67 -16.78
CA VAL A 284 -15.72 15.78 -15.66
C VAL A 284 -14.86 17.05 -15.76
N PRO A 285 -15.45 18.21 -15.41
CA PRO A 285 -14.76 19.49 -15.51
C PRO A 285 -13.43 19.53 -14.77
N GLY A 286 -12.41 20.03 -15.48
CA GLY A 286 -11.05 20.23 -15.00
C GLY A 286 -10.22 18.95 -14.85
N PHE A 287 -10.72 17.77 -15.24
CA PHE A 287 -9.99 16.51 -15.05
C PHE A 287 -8.64 16.52 -15.77
N ARG A 288 -8.65 16.85 -17.07
CA ARG A 288 -7.41 16.92 -17.85
C ARG A 288 -6.41 17.92 -17.27
N ALA A 289 -6.88 19.13 -16.96
CA ALA A 289 -6.04 20.19 -16.42
C ALA A 289 -5.40 19.80 -15.08
N ALA A 290 -6.19 19.28 -14.14
CA ALA A 290 -5.73 18.91 -12.80
C ALA A 290 -4.70 17.78 -12.83
N LEU A 291 -4.98 16.71 -13.59
CA LEU A 291 -4.08 15.55 -13.66
C LEU A 291 -2.80 15.86 -14.46
N THR A 292 -2.87 16.77 -15.45
CA THR A 292 -1.68 17.26 -16.16
C THR A 292 -0.79 18.11 -15.22
N ALA A 293 -1.40 19.01 -14.43
CA ALA A 293 -0.66 19.82 -13.46
C ALA A 293 -0.01 18.96 -12.37
N TYR A 294 -0.71 17.94 -11.88
CA TYR A 294 -0.16 16.97 -10.93
C TYR A 294 1.04 16.23 -11.51
N TYR A 295 0.92 15.71 -12.74
CA TYR A 295 2.02 15.02 -13.40
C TYR A 295 3.25 15.92 -13.51
N ALA A 296 3.08 17.17 -13.94
CA ALA A 296 4.19 18.13 -14.05
C ALA A 296 4.86 18.42 -12.69
N ALA A 297 4.07 18.50 -11.61
CA ALA A 297 4.61 18.68 -10.26
C ALA A 297 5.42 17.45 -9.79
N MET A 298 4.94 16.24 -10.07
CA MET A 298 5.66 15.01 -9.72
C MET A 298 6.93 14.83 -10.56
N ASP A 299 6.90 15.21 -11.85
CA ASP A 299 8.07 15.23 -12.72
C ASP A 299 9.14 16.22 -12.22
N ALA A 300 8.72 17.41 -11.78
CA ALA A 300 9.62 18.37 -11.16
C ALA A 300 10.26 17.83 -9.87
N LEU A 301 9.47 17.19 -9.01
CA LEU A 301 9.98 16.50 -7.81
C LEU A 301 10.95 15.37 -8.19
N GLY A 302 10.64 14.58 -9.23
CA GLY A 302 11.49 13.51 -9.72
C GLY A 302 12.90 13.99 -10.08
N LYS A 303 13.03 15.16 -10.71
CA LYS A 303 14.33 15.79 -11.00
C LYS A 303 15.13 16.10 -9.74
N VAL A 304 14.47 16.58 -8.68
CA VAL A 304 15.11 16.82 -7.38
C VAL A 304 15.56 15.52 -6.74
N LEU A 305 14.70 14.48 -6.75
CA LEU A 305 15.03 13.17 -6.21
C LEU A 305 16.20 12.50 -6.94
N PHE A 306 16.29 12.61 -8.28
CA PHE A 306 17.44 12.10 -9.01
C PHE A 306 18.76 12.72 -8.57
N ARG A 307 18.78 14.04 -8.32
CA ARG A 307 19.96 14.76 -7.83
C ARG A 307 20.34 14.32 -6.42
N ILE A 308 19.35 14.19 -5.53
CA ILE A 308 19.53 13.62 -4.19
C ILE A 308 20.18 12.25 -4.26
N PHE A 309 19.63 11.34 -5.08
CA PHE A 309 20.16 9.99 -5.20
C PHE A 309 21.54 9.96 -5.86
N ALA A 310 21.81 10.82 -6.84
CA ALA A 310 23.15 10.94 -7.42
C ALA A 310 24.19 11.32 -6.34
N ARG A 311 23.83 12.22 -5.42
CA ARG A 311 24.70 12.60 -4.29
C ARG A 311 24.84 11.49 -3.24
N ILE A 312 23.77 10.79 -2.88
CA ILE A 312 23.81 9.62 -1.98
C ILE A 312 24.73 8.52 -2.55
N LEU A 313 24.65 8.30 -3.85
CA LEU A 313 25.52 7.34 -4.55
C LEU A 313 26.93 7.88 -4.80
N GLN A 314 27.23 9.12 -4.39
CA GLN A 314 28.51 9.81 -4.55
C GLN A 314 28.99 9.85 -6.00
N LEU A 315 28.06 10.03 -6.93
CA LEU A 315 28.39 10.17 -8.34
C LEU A 315 29.12 11.50 -8.58
N PRO A 316 30.06 11.55 -9.54
CA PRO A 316 30.84 12.75 -9.82
C PRO A 316 30.01 13.91 -10.38
N ASP A 317 28.87 13.60 -10.99
CA ASP A 317 27.91 14.55 -11.54
C ASP A 317 26.55 14.37 -10.87
N GLU A 318 26.00 15.44 -10.32
CA GLU A 318 24.67 15.50 -9.71
C GLU A 318 23.55 15.19 -10.73
N GLU A 319 23.78 15.47 -12.01
CA GLU A 319 22.84 15.19 -13.09
C GLU A 319 23.00 13.79 -13.68
N ALA A 320 23.95 12.98 -13.20
CA ALA A 320 24.29 11.68 -13.79
C ALA A 320 23.07 10.75 -13.94
N LEU A 321 22.21 10.69 -12.91
CA LEU A 321 21.00 9.87 -12.95
C LEU A 321 19.89 10.52 -13.79
N LEU A 322 19.71 11.85 -13.68
CA LEU A 322 18.69 12.57 -14.47
C LEU A 322 18.98 12.46 -15.98
N ASN A 323 20.26 12.45 -16.37
CA ASN A 323 20.70 12.28 -17.75
C ASN A 323 20.24 10.97 -18.37
N LEU A 324 20.00 9.94 -17.55
CA LEU A 324 19.45 8.64 -17.97
C LEU A 324 17.92 8.62 -18.05
N ALA A 325 17.25 9.73 -17.69
CA ALA A 325 15.80 9.82 -17.59
C ALA A 325 15.22 11.07 -18.27
N ARG A 326 15.95 11.76 -19.14
CA ARG A 326 15.47 13.00 -19.80
C ARG A 326 14.30 12.77 -20.76
N ARG A 327 14.19 11.57 -21.30
CA ARG A 327 13.13 11.11 -22.22
C ARG A 327 12.44 9.89 -21.61
N HIS A 328 12.28 9.89 -20.29
CA HIS A 328 11.62 8.85 -19.51
C HIS A 328 10.15 8.64 -19.89
N ALA A 329 9.70 7.40 -19.73
CA ALA A 329 8.35 6.94 -20.01
C ALA A 329 7.46 6.89 -18.77
N SER A 330 7.61 7.86 -17.87
CA SER A 330 6.90 7.80 -16.58
C SER A 330 5.40 7.80 -16.75
N SER A 331 4.76 6.90 -16.02
CA SER A 331 3.33 6.74 -16.01
C SER A 331 2.74 7.23 -14.69
N MET A 332 1.46 7.53 -14.72
CA MET A 332 0.67 7.88 -13.55
C MET A 332 -0.58 7.01 -13.50
N ASN A 333 -0.89 6.48 -12.31
CA ASN A 333 -2.11 5.74 -12.02
C ASN A 333 -2.93 6.45 -10.95
N ALA A 334 -4.11 6.94 -11.34
CA ALA A 334 -5.17 7.38 -10.45
C ALA A 334 -6.05 6.17 -10.12
N SER A 335 -6.30 5.88 -8.85
CA SER A 335 -7.08 4.70 -8.44
C SER A 335 -8.01 4.96 -7.28
N ARG A 336 -9.12 4.21 -7.27
CA ARG A 336 -10.10 4.16 -6.19
C ARG A 336 -10.37 2.72 -5.81
N LEU A 337 -10.51 2.49 -4.51
CA LEU A 337 -10.97 1.21 -3.97
C LEU A 337 -12.40 1.35 -3.43
N HIS A 338 -13.27 0.45 -3.86
CA HIS A 338 -14.66 0.32 -3.41
C HIS A 338 -14.81 -0.82 -2.39
N PRO A 339 -15.82 -0.76 -1.51
CA PRO A 339 -16.26 -1.95 -0.79
C PRO A 339 -16.57 -3.08 -1.78
N SER A 340 -16.03 -4.27 -1.53
CA SER A 340 -16.26 -5.45 -2.37
C SER A 340 -16.53 -6.67 -1.51
N GLU A 341 -17.64 -7.35 -1.82
CA GLU A 341 -17.98 -8.69 -1.27
C GLU A 341 -17.23 -9.82 -1.99
N ASP A 342 -16.49 -9.51 -3.05
CA ASP A 342 -15.70 -10.49 -3.78
C ASP A 342 -14.73 -11.20 -2.81
N THR A 343 -14.69 -12.52 -2.86
CA THR A 343 -13.82 -13.34 -1.99
C THR A 343 -12.71 -14.02 -2.78
N GLN A 344 -12.51 -13.62 -4.04
CA GLN A 344 -11.46 -14.12 -4.91
C GLN A 344 -10.08 -13.65 -4.45
N GLY A 345 -9.59 -14.29 -3.38
CA GLY A 345 -8.21 -14.16 -2.90
C GLY A 345 -8.10 -13.36 -1.62
N GLY A 346 -8.29 -14.00 -0.46
CA GLY A 346 -7.68 -13.66 0.83
C GLY A 346 -7.80 -12.23 1.40
N GLY A 347 -8.47 -11.29 0.72
CA GLY A 347 -8.39 -9.85 0.97
C GLY A 347 -7.28 -9.11 0.19
N MET A 348 -6.69 -9.68 -0.86
CA MET A 348 -5.61 -9.10 -1.66
C MET A 348 -6.14 -8.30 -2.85
N VAL A 349 -5.91 -6.97 -2.86
CA VAL A 349 -6.32 -6.06 -3.95
C VAL A 349 -5.25 -5.94 -5.04
N LEU A 350 -3.97 -5.87 -4.64
CA LEU A 350 -2.83 -5.80 -5.56
C LEU A 350 -1.74 -6.74 -5.04
N MET A 351 -1.32 -7.68 -5.88
CA MET A 351 -0.35 -8.73 -5.54
C MET A 351 0.97 -8.16 -5.03
N PRO A 352 1.71 -8.91 -4.19
CA PRO A 352 3.08 -8.59 -3.80
C PRO A 352 3.98 -8.22 -4.99
N HIS A 353 4.52 -7.00 -4.99
CA HIS A 353 5.44 -6.54 -6.02
C HIS A 353 6.39 -5.46 -5.52
N ALA A 354 7.54 -5.32 -6.17
CA ALA A 354 8.44 -4.19 -6.02
C ALA A 354 8.54 -3.45 -7.36
N ASP A 355 8.25 -2.15 -7.37
CA ASP A 355 8.10 -1.40 -8.61
C ASP A 355 9.33 -1.46 -9.52
N ILE A 356 9.09 -1.67 -10.82
CA ILE A 356 10.11 -1.58 -11.87
C ILE A 356 10.29 -0.10 -12.26
N THR A 357 10.77 0.67 -11.30
CA THR A 357 10.99 2.11 -11.39
C THR A 357 12.36 2.49 -10.83
N CYS A 358 12.78 3.74 -11.06
CA CYS A 358 13.82 4.35 -10.24
C CYS A 358 13.27 4.57 -8.84
N PHE A 359 12.13 5.24 -8.77
CA PHE A 359 11.37 5.44 -7.57
C PHE A 359 9.91 5.72 -7.96
N THR A 360 9.02 5.58 -6.99
CA THR A 360 7.59 5.80 -7.17
C THR A 360 7.13 6.84 -6.15
N ILE A 361 6.38 7.85 -6.61
CA ILE A 361 5.83 8.92 -5.77
C ILE A 361 4.34 8.66 -5.60
N LEU A 362 3.91 8.53 -4.35
CA LEU A 362 2.56 8.11 -3.99
C LEU A 362 1.87 9.17 -3.14
N SER A 363 0.75 9.68 -3.66
CA SER A 363 -0.18 10.52 -2.92
C SER A 363 -1.42 9.73 -2.55
N HIS A 364 -1.78 9.74 -1.27
CA HIS A 364 -3.06 9.23 -0.76
C HIS A 364 -4.04 10.40 -0.57
N ASP A 365 -5.34 10.11 -0.53
CA ASP A 365 -6.36 11.14 -0.30
C ASP A 365 -6.03 11.99 0.94
N ALA A 366 -5.91 13.30 0.71
CA ALA A 366 -5.47 14.31 1.67
C ALA A 366 -6.46 14.55 2.82
N GLN A 367 -7.70 14.06 2.70
CA GLN A 367 -8.76 14.19 3.72
C GLN A 367 -8.66 13.13 4.84
N GLY A 368 -7.46 12.59 5.12
CA GLY A 368 -7.27 11.60 6.19
C GLY A 368 -7.89 10.24 5.88
N GLY A 369 -7.96 9.90 4.58
CA GLY A 369 -8.39 8.57 4.15
C GLY A 369 -7.48 7.48 4.75
N VAL A 370 -8.02 6.27 4.83
CA VAL A 370 -7.35 5.02 5.20
C VAL A 370 -6.18 4.63 4.28
N GLY A 371 -5.65 5.57 3.50
CA GLY A 371 -4.83 5.35 2.30
C GLY A 371 -3.66 4.40 2.52
N THR A 372 -2.98 4.51 3.66
CA THR A 372 -1.85 3.64 4.02
C THR A 372 -2.26 2.36 4.76
N ALA A 373 -3.47 2.29 5.33
CA ALA A 373 -3.94 1.10 6.05
C ALA A 373 -4.22 -0.10 5.13
N CYS A 374 -4.32 0.15 3.82
CA CYS A 374 -4.41 -0.88 2.79
C CYS A 374 -3.05 -1.17 2.15
N LEU A 375 -2.03 -0.34 2.37
CA LEU A 375 -0.70 -0.53 1.80
C LEU A 375 0.17 -1.25 2.83
N GLU A 376 0.53 -2.48 2.51
CA GLU A 376 1.45 -3.27 3.33
C GLU A 376 2.78 -3.44 2.62
N VAL A 377 3.85 -3.42 3.39
CA VAL A 377 5.21 -3.69 2.92
C VAL A 377 5.72 -4.95 3.60
N LEU A 378 6.53 -5.72 2.90
CA LEU A 378 7.22 -6.86 3.47
C LEU A 378 8.37 -6.34 4.33
N HIS A 379 8.26 -6.55 5.62
CA HIS A 379 9.24 -6.08 6.59
C HIS A 379 9.84 -7.27 7.33
N PRO A 380 11.17 -7.31 7.53
CA PRO A 380 11.78 -8.22 8.48
C PRO A 380 11.44 -7.74 9.89
N LEU A 381 10.21 -8.00 10.34
CA LEU A 381 9.99 -8.02 11.79
C LEU A 381 10.49 -9.38 12.23
N ALA A 382 11.69 -9.44 12.83
CA ALA A 382 12.07 -10.62 13.60
C ALA A 382 10.88 -10.95 14.49
N THR A 383 10.40 -12.17 14.36
CA THR A 383 9.00 -12.51 14.54
C THR A 383 8.46 -11.97 15.85
N LEU A 384 7.17 -11.69 15.86
CA LEU A 384 6.36 -11.32 17.01
C LEU A 384 6.27 -12.46 18.06
N GLY A 385 7.37 -13.18 18.29
CA GLY A 385 7.55 -14.21 19.29
C GLY A 385 7.69 -13.60 20.68
N THR A 386 7.09 -14.29 21.64
CA THR A 386 7.40 -14.12 23.06
C THR A 386 8.75 -14.80 23.35
N LYS A 387 9.37 -14.57 24.52
CA LYS A 387 10.57 -15.32 24.94
C LYS A 387 10.40 -16.85 24.94
N GLU A 388 9.16 -17.35 24.90
CA GLU A 388 8.80 -18.75 24.99
C GLU A 388 8.58 -19.41 23.62
N ILE A 389 8.47 -18.63 22.55
CA ILE A 389 8.35 -19.12 21.17
C ILE A 389 9.53 -18.57 20.38
N GLU A 390 10.60 -19.37 20.28
CA GLU A 390 11.66 -19.13 19.30
C GLU A 390 11.04 -19.33 17.90
N VAL A 391 10.73 -18.23 17.24
CA VAL A 391 10.45 -18.24 15.80
C VAL A 391 11.62 -17.55 15.13
N GLU A 392 12.22 -18.21 14.14
CA GLU A 392 13.21 -17.62 13.22
C GLU A 392 12.71 -16.28 12.70
N GLU A 393 13.59 -15.34 12.34
CA GLU A 393 13.20 -14.06 11.73
C GLU A 393 12.28 -14.30 10.52
N GLN A 394 10.97 -14.07 10.67
CA GLN A 394 10.02 -14.18 9.59
C GLN A 394 9.71 -12.80 9.01
N VAL A 395 9.81 -12.68 7.69
CA VAL A 395 9.27 -11.52 6.98
C VAL A 395 7.75 -11.50 7.11
N VAL A 396 7.19 -10.35 7.48
CA VAL A 396 5.74 -10.18 7.66
C VAL A 396 5.25 -8.96 6.91
N TRP A 397 3.99 -9.02 6.49
CA TRP A 397 3.30 -7.89 5.89
C TRP A 397 2.85 -6.91 6.96
N VAL A 398 3.31 -5.66 6.86
CA VAL A 398 3.01 -4.60 7.85
C VAL A 398 2.49 -3.37 7.13
N GLY A 399 1.45 -2.74 7.68
CA GLY A 399 0.89 -1.52 7.11
C GLY A 399 1.85 -0.33 7.25
N ILE A 400 1.74 0.64 6.35
CA ILE A 400 2.40 1.94 6.55
C ILE A 400 1.54 2.80 7.48
N ALA A 401 2.13 3.37 8.53
CA ALA A 401 1.41 4.27 9.43
C ALA A 401 0.89 5.48 8.63
N PRO A 402 -0.31 6.02 8.94
CA PRO A 402 -0.78 7.27 8.35
C PRO A 402 0.25 8.38 8.50
N ASP A 403 0.21 9.37 7.60
CA ASP A 403 1.02 10.57 7.78
C ASP A 403 0.61 11.27 9.09
N SER A 404 1.60 11.58 9.91
CA SER A 404 1.41 12.30 11.17
C SER A 404 1.44 13.81 10.98
N ASN A 405 1.80 14.29 9.78
CA ASN A 405 1.84 15.71 9.48
C ASN A 405 0.42 16.28 9.26
N GLU A 406 -0.04 17.08 10.23
CA GLU A 406 -1.39 17.67 10.23
C GLU A 406 -1.62 18.66 9.07
N ASP A 407 -0.56 19.23 8.50
CA ASP A 407 -0.69 20.18 7.39
C ASP A 407 -0.91 19.51 6.02
N GLY A 408 -0.78 18.17 5.94
CA GLY A 408 -0.96 17.36 4.74
C GLY A 408 0.09 17.60 3.65
N ARG A 409 1.26 18.15 3.99
CA ARG A 409 2.35 18.45 3.05
C ARG A 409 3.41 17.36 3.06
N SER A 410 3.04 16.14 2.68
CA SER A 410 4.03 15.11 2.38
C SER A 410 3.59 14.19 1.25
N LEU A 411 4.57 13.55 0.63
CA LEU A 411 4.37 12.46 -0.33
C LEU A 411 5.16 11.25 0.12
N LEU A 412 4.56 10.07 0.00
CA LEU A 412 5.29 8.82 0.21
C LEU A 412 6.11 8.53 -1.06
N VAL A 413 7.35 8.11 -0.90
CA VAL A 413 8.23 7.71 -1.99
C VAL A 413 8.77 6.33 -1.68
N ASN A 414 8.79 5.44 -2.68
CA ASN A 414 9.52 4.18 -2.57
C ASN A 414 10.57 4.03 -3.65
N VAL A 415 11.65 3.34 -3.31
CA VAL A 415 12.72 2.95 -4.23
C VAL A 415 12.21 1.80 -5.10
N GLY A 416 12.49 1.86 -6.39
CA GLY A 416 12.19 0.80 -7.33
C GLY A 416 13.42 -0.02 -7.72
N GLN A 417 13.19 -1.12 -8.44
CA GLN A 417 14.23 -2.08 -8.84
C GLN A 417 15.36 -1.43 -9.65
N ILE A 418 15.08 -0.36 -10.43
CA ILE A 418 16.11 0.31 -11.24
C ILE A 418 17.13 1.01 -10.34
N LEU A 419 16.67 1.75 -9.32
CA LEU A 419 17.56 2.45 -8.40
C LEU A 419 18.25 1.47 -7.44
N GLN A 420 17.61 0.36 -7.07
CA GLN A 420 18.28 -0.74 -6.38
C GLN A 420 19.48 -1.25 -7.19
N ARG A 421 19.30 -1.47 -8.51
CA ARG A 421 20.39 -1.91 -9.39
C ARG A 421 21.49 -0.87 -9.52
N TRP A 422 21.14 0.40 -9.74
CA TRP A 422 22.12 1.49 -9.82
C TRP A 422 22.92 1.67 -8.52
N SER A 423 22.28 1.46 -7.37
CA SER A 423 22.92 1.54 -6.06
C SER A 423 23.65 0.25 -5.64
N ASN A 424 23.63 -0.79 -6.48
CA ASN A 424 24.19 -2.12 -6.18
C ASN A 424 23.63 -2.71 -4.86
N ASP A 425 22.31 -2.58 -4.67
CA ASP A 425 21.54 -2.95 -3.48
C ASP A 425 21.81 -2.12 -2.21
N ARG A 426 22.51 -0.99 -2.29
CA ARG A 426 22.61 -0.07 -1.15
C ARG A 426 21.25 0.52 -0.77
N LEU A 427 20.41 0.78 -1.77
CA LEU A 427 19.01 1.23 -1.60
C LEU A 427 18.08 0.08 -2.02
N LYS A 428 17.01 -0.17 -1.24
CA LYS A 428 16.19 -1.39 -1.38
C LYS A 428 14.87 -1.13 -2.08
N ALA A 429 14.56 -1.90 -3.11
CA ALA A 429 13.22 -2.00 -3.64
C ALA A 429 12.43 -2.98 -2.78
N THR A 430 11.41 -2.49 -2.09
CA THR A 430 10.69 -3.29 -1.09
C THR A 430 9.39 -3.84 -1.66
N LEU A 431 9.19 -5.15 -1.48
CA LEU A 431 7.93 -5.80 -1.82
C LEU A 431 6.79 -5.15 -1.03
N HIS A 432 5.76 -4.73 -1.75
CA HIS A 432 4.57 -4.15 -1.18
C HIS A 432 3.33 -4.70 -1.88
N ARG A 433 2.19 -4.60 -1.20
CA ARG A 433 0.90 -5.10 -1.66
C ARG A 433 -0.22 -4.15 -1.23
N VAL A 434 -1.36 -4.27 -1.89
CA VAL A 434 -2.58 -3.59 -1.44
C VAL A 434 -3.56 -4.63 -0.96
N VAL A 435 -4.08 -4.47 0.25
CA VAL A 435 -5.08 -5.35 0.86
C VAL A 435 -6.38 -4.60 1.16
N LYS A 436 -7.46 -5.36 1.32
CA LYS A 436 -8.72 -4.84 1.84
C LYS A 436 -8.53 -4.36 3.28
N PRO A 437 -9.25 -3.31 3.70
CA PRO A 437 -9.29 -2.97 5.13
C PRO A 437 -9.98 -4.09 5.93
N VAL A 438 -9.71 -4.11 7.24
CA VAL A 438 -10.30 -5.08 8.19
C VAL A 438 -11.83 -5.12 8.13
N HIS A 439 -12.48 -4.02 7.74
CA HIS A 439 -13.93 -4.03 7.54
C HIS A 439 -14.34 -3.18 6.36
N ALA A 440 -15.30 -3.66 5.57
CA ALA A 440 -15.78 -2.98 4.36
C ALA A 440 -16.32 -1.57 4.64
N SER A 441 -16.90 -1.34 5.83
CA SER A 441 -17.39 0.00 6.22
C SER A 441 -16.29 1.07 6.27
N THR A 442 -15.02 0.64 6.34
CA THR A 442 -13.88 1.56 6.29
C THR A 442 -13.87 2.29 4.96
N LEU A 443 -14.23 1.62 3.86
CA LEU A 443 -14.33 2.21 2.52
C LEU A 443 -15.63 2.96 2.27
N THR A 444 -16.71 2.66 3.03
CA THR A 444 -17.98 3.42 2.93
C THR A 444 -17.92 4.73 3.70
N THR A 445 -17.19 4.77 4.81
CA THR A 445 -17.04 5.97 5.65
C THR A 445 -15.83 6.82 5.26
N ARG A 446 -14.80 6.20 4.67
CA ARG A 446 -13.57 6.89 4.24
C ARG A 446 -13.13 6.34 2.89
N ARG A 447 -13.12 7.20 1.88
CA ARG A 447 -12.67 6.81 0.54
C ARG A 447 -11.18 6.45 0.56
N ARG A 448 -10.79 5.38 -0.14
CA ARG A 448 -9.38 5.10 -0.44
C ARG A 448 -9.11 5.47 -1.89
N GLN A 449 -8.33 6.53 -2.06
CA GLN A 449 -7.90 7.07 -3.33
C GLN A 449 -6.38 7.24 -3.34
N ALA A 450 -5.73 6.89 -4.45
CA ALA A 450 -4.29 7.08 -4.65
C ALA A 450 -3.99 7.58 -6.05
N ILE A 451 -3.01 8.48 -6.12
CA ILE A 451 -2.34 8.85 -7.35
C ILE A 451 -0.89 8.41 -7.22
N VAL A 452 -0.48 7.49 -8.09
CA VAL A 452 0.85 6.87 -8.09
C VAL A 452 1.58 7.36 -9.34
N PHE A 453 2.74 7.97 -9.18
CA PHE A 453 3.60 8.41 -10.27
C PHE A 453 4.87 7.55 -10.29
N PHE A 454 5.07 6.83 -11.39
CA PHE A 454 6.15 5.86 -11.55
C PHE A 454 7.32 6.53 -12.30
N GLN A 455 8.37 6.94 -11.57
CA GLN A 455 9.56 7.51 -12.22
C GLN A 455 10.41 6.41 -12.83
N VAL A 456 10.56 6.40 -14.16
CA VAL A 456 11.43 5.46 -14.87
C VAL A 456 12.55 6.21 -15.59
N THR A 457 13.43 5.46 -16.24
CA THR A 457 14.51 5.97 -17.10
C THR A 457 14.05 6.07 -18.56
N ASP A 458 14.94 6.55 -19.41
CA ASP A 458 14.88 6.33 -20.85
C ASP A 458 14.88 4.81 -21.12
N TYR A 459 14.18 4.37 -22.17
CA TYR A 459 14.04 2.94 -22.47
C TYR A 459 15.32 2.29 -23.01
N ASP A 460 16.27 3.07 -23.51
CA ASP A 460 17.58 2.60 -23.97
C ASP A 460 18.67 2.74 -22.90
N ALA A 461 18.33 3.25 -21.71
CA ALA A 461 19.26 3.37 -20.60
C ALA A 461 19.85 2.01 -20.22
N ILE A 462 21.16 1.98 -19.97
CA ILE A 462 21.86 0.80 -19.48
C ILE A 462 21.74 0.76 -17.95
N LEU A 463 20.98 -0.20 -17.45
CA LEU A 463 20.82 -0.50 -16.04
C LEU A 463 22.04 -1.29 -15.59
N LYS A 464 22.98 -0.61 -14.94
CA LYS A 464 24.19 -1.21 -14.34
C LYS A 464 24.46 -0.55 -12.98
N PRO A 465 25.22 -1.20 -12.08
CA PRO A 465 25.74 -0.53 -10.90
C PRO A 465 26.46 0.77 -11.29
N MET A 466 26.01 1.88 -10.70
CA MET A 466 26.56 3.23 -10.94
C MET A 466 27.55 3.63 -9.85
N VAL A 467 27.48 2.98 -8.69
CA VAL A 467 28.45 3.15 -7.60
C VAL A 467 29.78 2.49 -7.96
N ASP A 468 30.88 3.15 -7.60
CA ASP A 468 32.19 2.52 -7.67
C ASP A 468 32.26 1.40 -6.62
N THR A 469 32.54 0.19 -7.10
CA THR A 469 32.86 -0.95 -6.25
C THR A 469 34.37 -1.14 -6.26
N CYS A 470 34.97 -1.45 -5.09
CA CYS A 470 36.41 -1.66 -4.97
C CYS A 470 36.90 -2.76 -5.93
N ASP A 471 36.11 -3.83 -6.08
CA ASP A 471 36.36 -4.91 -7.03
C ASP A 471 35.19 -5.13 -7.99
N ALA A 472 35.49 -5.61 -9.20
CA ALA A 472 34.47 -5.94 -10.19
C ALA A 472 33.57 -7.12 -9.73
N SER A 473 34.07 -7.98 -8.84
CA SER A 473 33.32 -9.09 -8.24
C SER A 473 32.21 -8.64 -7.29
N ASP A 474 32.26 -7.41 -6.79
CA ASP A 474 31.26 -6.87 -5.86
C ASP A 474 30.01 -6.36 -6.60
N ARG A 475 30.05 -6.32 -7.94
CA ARG A 475 28.90 -5.94 -8.77
C ARG A 475 27.89 -7.07 -8.78
N LYS A 476 26.74 -6.84 -8.15
CA LYS A 476 25.65 -7.82 -8.09
C LYS A 476 24.83 -7.90 -9.36
N TRP A 477 24.86 -6.82 -10.17
CA TRP A 477 24.02 -6.68 -11.35
C TRP A 477 24.85 -6.60 -12.63
N THR A 478 24.50 -7.42 -13.61
CA THR A 478 25.02 -7.32 -14.97
C THR A 478 24.31 -6.19 -15.73
N PRO A 479 25.01 -5.43 -16.58
CA PRO A 479 24.37 -4.42 -17.42
C PRO A 479 23.23 -4.97 -18.26
N GLU A 480 22.07 -4.31 -18.21
CA GLU A 480 20.87 -4.68 -18.98
C GLU A 480 20.21 -3.42 -19.54
N ARG A 481 19.69 -3.44 -20.77
CA ARG A 481 18.93 -2.30 -21.31
C ARG A 481 17.55 -2.24 -20.68
N MET A 482 17.05 -1.04 -20.39
CA MET A 482 15.75 -0.83 -19.74
C MET A 482 14.57 -1.46 -20.52
N ASP A 483 14.57 -1.38 -21.85
CA ASP A 483 13.57 -2.01 -22.72
C ASP A 483 13.51 -3.54 -22.55
N ALA A 484 14.66 -4.20 -22.59
CA ALA A 484 14.81 -5.63 -22.35
C ALA A 484 14.40 -6.02 -20.94
N PHE A 485 14.86 -5.26 -19.93
CA PHE A 485 14.52 -5.47 -18.52
C PHE A 485 13.01 -5.40 -18.29
N THR A 486 12.36 -4.35 -18.79
CA THR A 486 10.91 -4.15 -18.68
C THR A 486 10.16 -5.30 -19.36
N LYS A 487 10.57 -5.68 -20.59
CA LYS A 487 9.92 -6.77 -21.33
C LYS A 487 10.04 -8.11 -20.61
N ALA A 488 11.21 -8.41 -20.05
CA ALA A 488 11.47 -9.67 -19.34
C ALA A 488 10.65 -9.82 -18.04
N ARG A 489 10.22 -8.69 -17.44
CA ARG A 489 9.46 -8.70 -16.18
C ARG A 489 7.95 -8.49 -16.39
N PHE A 490 7.54 -7.53 -17.22
CA PHE A 490 6.12 -7.27 -17.49
C PHE A 490 5.51 -8.23 -18.51
N GLY A 491 6.30 -8.79 -19.44
CA GLY A 491 5.82 -9.74 -20.45
C GLY A 491 5.09 -10.94 -19.82
N PRO A 492 5.70 -11.65 -18.86
CA PRO A 492 5.04 -12.73 -18.12
C PRO A 492 3.74 -12.32 -17.43
N VAL A 493 3.69 -11.14 -16.81
CA VAL A 493 2.48 -10.66 -16.12
C VAL A 493 1.39 -10.25 -17.11
N ALA A 494 1.74 -9.86 -18.34
CA ALA A 494 0.80 -9.58 -19.41
C ALA A 494 0.28 -10.85 -20.11
N ASP A 495 0.93 -12.00 -19.91
CA ASP A 495 0.52 -13.29 -20.48
C ASP A 495 -0.57 -13.93 -19.64
N THR A 496 -1.81 -13.85 -20.11
CA THR A 496 -2.99 -14.41 -19.41
C THR A 496 -2.99 -15.95 -19.34
N SER A 497 -2.09 -16.63 -20.05
CA SER A 497 -1.93 -18.09 -19.98
C SER A 497 -0.97 -18.53 -18.86
N MET A 498 -0.18 -17.61 -18.31
CA MET A 498 0.75 -17.89 -17.22
C MET A 498 0.04 -17.83 -15.86
N ASP A 499 0.43 -18.72 -14.95
CA ASP A 499 0.00 -18.63 -13.56
C ASP A 499 0.41 -17.28 -12.94
N THR A 500 -0.50 -16.65 -12.21
CA THR A 500 -0.29 -15.29 -11.68
C THR A 500 0.85 -15.27 -10.67
N THR A 501 0.93 -16.25 -9.77
CA THR A 501 2.01 -16.30 -8.76
C THR A 501 3.36 -16.46 -9.45
N GLU A 502 3.44 -17.31 -10.48
CA GLU A 502 4.68 -17.51 -11.22
C GLU A 502 5.09 -16.29 -12.05
N ALA A 503 4.13 -15.60 -12.66
CA ALA A 503 4.40 -14.35 -13.37
C ALA A 503 4.97 -13.28 -12.43
N TYR A 504 4.40 -13.14 -11.23
CA TYR A 504 4.91 -12.21 -10.21
C TYR A 504 6.23 -12.66 -9.57
N ALA A 505 6.51 -13.97 -9.52
CA ALA A 505 7.82 -14.46 -9.10
C ALA A 505 8.92 -14.04 -10.09
N ILE A 506 8.62 -14.04 -11.40
CA ILE A 506 9.53 -13.52 -12.44
C ILE A 506 9.64 -11.99 -12.34
N TYR A 507 8.54 -11.29 -12.11
CA TYR A 507 8.51 -9.83 -11.93
C TYR A 507 9.42 -9.38 -10.78
N ASN A 508 9.44 -10.13 -9.67
CA ASN A 508 10.15 -9.79 -8.44
C ASN A 508 11.52 -10.47 -8.29
N GLN A 509 12.05 -11.11 -9.33
CA GLN A 509 13.26 -11.95 -9.22
C GLN A 509 14.52 -11.19 -8.79
N ASP A 510 14.54 -9.86 -8.91
CA ASP A 510 15.64 -9.00 -8.47
C ASP A 510 15.53 -8.62 -6.98
N VAL A 511 14.40 -8.93 -6.33
CA VAL A 511 14.10 -8.59 -4.93
C VAL A 511 13.95 -9.84 -4.07
N MET A 512 13.42 -10.92 -4.64
CA MET A 512 13.18 -12.16 -3.91
C MET A 512 13.41 -13.36 -4.83
N ALA A 513 14.06 -14.40 -4.30
CA ALA A 513 14.22 -15.65 -5.02
C ALA A 513 12.84 -16.26 -5.34
N ARG A 514 12.70 -16.83 -6.54
CA ARG A 514 11.44 -17.40 -7.02
C ARG A 514 10.78 -18.34 -6.00
N ALA A 515 11.54 -19.25 -5.41
CA ALA A 515 11.01 -20.22 -4.43
C ALA A 515 10.46 -19.54 -3.18
N ASP A 516 11.13 -18.50 -2.67
CA ASP A 516 10.66 -17.74 -1.52
C ASP A 516 9.42 -16.91 -1.85
N PHE A 517 9.34 -16.34 -3.06
CA PHE A 517 8.17 -15.60 -3.51
C PHE A 517 6.95 -16.52 -3.67
N VAL A 518 7.13 -17.68 -4.29
CA VAL A 518 6.05 -18.67 -4.44
C VAL A 518 5.56 -19.15 -3.07
N ARG A 519 6.46 -19.37 -2.11
CA ARG A 519 6.08 -19.67 -0.71
C ARG A 519 5.29 -18.52 -0.10
N LEU A 520 5.81 -17.29 -0.16
CA LEU A 520 5.17 -16.08 0.39
C LEU A 520 3.78 -15.80 -0.20
N ALA A 521 3.57 -16.10 -1.48
CA ALA A 521 2.29 -15.91 -2.16
C ALA A 521 1.28 -17.04 -1.88
N SER A 522 1.74 -18.20 -1.40
CA SER A 522 0.91 -19.35 -1.06
C SER A 522 0.46 -19.37 0.41
N GLU A 523 1.13 -18.58 1.26
CA GLU A 523 0.84 -18.36 2.69
C GLU A 523 -0.08 -17.15 2.89
#